data_AF-G2X9A1-F1
#
_entry.id   AF-G2X9A1-F1
#
_cell.length_a   1.000
_cell.length_b   1.000
_cell.length_c   1.000
_cell.angle_alpha   90.00
_cell.angle_beta   90.00
_cell.angle_gamma   90.00
#
_symmetry.space_group_name_H-M   'P 1'
#
loop_
_entity.id
_entity.type
_entity.pdbx_description
1 polymer ?
#
loop_
_entity_poly.entity_id
_entity_poly.type
_entity_poly.pdbx_seq_one_letter_code
_entity_poly.pdbx_strand_id
1 'polypeptide(L)'
;MLVNSILVAGLVAATQVAASPCKPPPKYKPIESIQLGPRPYWLVDDMSDSPVKKQLEECKDIKEFKPSAWSIAHRGGGTLFMPEHSVESNLAGARMGRGGLQAAYAQQLIDEYRQAGIDPRRVWPQSFHYPDILYWLDNEPAFGAQAVYLDENGETAATFPDAVANLTTYKADGVRIVAPPLPYLVTLDDGGRIVPSAYATRANELGLEIITWSLERSGVLSDGTKGGYYYTTIADAIQTDGDVFELLHVLAKDIGVLGVFSDWSATVTYYANCLGLF
;
A
#
# COMPACT_ATOMS: atom_id res chain seq x y z
N MET A 1 72.07 42.90 22.28
CA MET A 1 70.86 42.88 23.13
C MET A 1 69.71 42.37 22.29
N LEU A 2 69.12 41.25 22.70
CA LEU A 2 67.91 40.65 22.15
C LEU A 2 66.69 41.52 22.46
N VAL A 3 65.69 41.61 21.55
CA VAL A 3 64.24 41.31 21.73
C VAL A 3 63.61 41.23 20.31
N ASN A 4 63.43 40.03 19.74
CA ASN A 4 62.21 39.21 19.63
C ASN A 4 61.02 39.80 18.81
N SER A 5 60.94 39.37 17.55
CA SER A 5 59.73 39.43 16.72
C SER A 5 58.71 38.39 17.19
N ILE A 6 57.47 38.83 17.42
CA ILE A 6 56.35 37.96 17.79
C ILE A 6 55.83 37.26 16.52
N LEU A 7 56.01 35.94 16.44
CA LEU A 7 55.23 35.08 15.53
C LEU A 7 53.95 34.65 16.25
N VAL A 8 52.79 35.09 15.76
CA VAL A 8 51.49 34.56 16.17
C VAL A 8 51.21 33.30 15.35
N ALA A 9 51.40 32.12 15.96
CA ALA A 9 50.98 30.85 15.39
C ALA A 9 49.49 30.63 15.70
N GLY A 10 48.63 30.73 14.69
CA GLY A 10 47.23 30.32 14.79
C GLY A 10 47.11 28.80 14.86
N LEU A 11 46.79 28.26 16.04
CA LEU A 11 46.40 26.86 16.18
C LEU A 11 44.97 26.68 15.63
N VAL A 12 44.84 26.07 14.46
CA VAL A 12 43.59 25.45 14.04
C VAL A 12 43.46 24.13 14.80
N ALA A 13 42.66 24.12 15.87
CA ALA A 13 42.30 22.90 16.56
C ALA A 13 41.35 22.08 15.65
N ALA A 14 41.92 21.17 14.86
CA ALA A 14 41.15 20.12 14.22
C ALA A 14 40.65 19.17 15.31
N THR A 15 39.45 19.44 15.83
CA THR A 15 38.76 18.48 16.69
C THR A 15 38.37 17.29 15.85
N GLN A 16 39.12 16.19 15.98
CA GLN A 16 38.69 14.89 15.50
C GLN A 16 37.42 14.51 16.25
N VAL A 17 36.27 14.76 15.64
CA VAL A 17 35.01 14.17 16.10
C VAL A 17 35.16 12.67 15.85
N ALA A 18 35.53 11.92 16.89
CA ALA A 18 35.53 10.47 16.87
C ALA A 18 34.07 10.02 16.68
N ALA A 19 33.68 9.77 15.44
CA ALA A 19 32.41 9.13 15.14
C ALA A 19 32.45 7.74 15.77
N SER A 20 31.78 7.57 16.91
CA SER A 20 31.59 6.25 17.51
C SER A 20 30.97 5.33 16.45
N PRO A 21 31.56 4.16 16.16
CA PRO A 21 31.01 3.24 15.19
C PRO A 21 29.58 2.86 15.60
N CYS A 22 28.64 2.97 14.66
CA CYS A 22 27.26 2.55 14.85
C CYS A 22 27.23 1.14 15.45
N LYS A 23 26.45 0.92 16.51
CA LYS A 23 26.26 -0.42 17.07
C LYS A 23 25.83 -1.36 15.93
N PRO A 24 26.49 -2.52 15.76
CA PRO A 24 26.09 -3.46 14.74
C PRO A 24 24.63 -3.86 14.96
N PRO A 25 23.84 -4.02 13.88
CA PRO A 25 22.45 -4.41 14.01
C PRO A 25 22.34 -5.75 14.74
N PRO A 26 21.32 -5.94 15.59
CA PRO A 26 21.09 -7.23 16.25
C PRO A 26 20.91 -8.34 15.21
N LYS A 27 21.57 -9.48 15.44
CA LYS A 27 21.38 -10.69 14.62
C LYS A 27 20.13 -11.41 15.10
N TYR A 28 19.07 -11.37 14.31
CA TYR A 28 17.85 -12.15 14.56
C TYR A 28 18.00 -13.57 14.01
N LYS A 29 17.44 -14.55 14.72
CA LYS A 29 17.29 -15.90 14.15
C LYS A 29 16.24 -15.84 13.03
N PRO A 30 16.43 -16.58 11.92
CA PRO A 30 15.40 -16.71 10.90
C PRO A 30 14.08 -17.19 11.51
N ILE A 31 12.95 -16.65 11.03
CA ILE A 31 11.62 -17.11 11.41
C ILE A 31 11.38 -18.44 10.70
N GLU A 32 11.22 -19.52 11.46
CA GLU A 32 11.04 -20.88 10.92
C GLU A 32 9.56 -21.29 10.81
N SER A 33 8.66 -20.59 11.50
CA SER A 33 7.22 -20.86 11.51
C SER A 33 6.43 -19.56 11.53
N ILE A 34 5.48 -19.42 10.62
CA ILE A 34 4.58 -18.27 10.53
C ILE A 34 3.33 -18.53 11.37
N GLN A 35 2.97 -17.57 12.21
CA GLN A 35 1.79 -17.62 13.07
C GLN A 35 0.88 -16.44 12.74
N LEU A 36 -0.37 -16.72 12.35
CA LEU A 36 -1.32 -15.68 11.92
C LEU A 36 -2.19 -15.14 13.07
N GLY A 37 -2.11 -15.75 14.25
CA GLY A 37 -2.99 -15.41 15.38
C GLY A 37 -4.44 -15.86 15.15
N PRO A 38 -5.37 -15.51 16.06
CA PRO A 38 -6.71 -16.07 16.07
C PRO A 38 -7.68 -15.42 15.07
N ARG A 39 -7.37 -14.21 14.57
CA ARG A 39 -8.33 -13.38 13.82
C ARG A 39 -8.87 -14.06 12.56
N PRO A 40 -8.04 -14.65 11.66
CA PRO A 40 -8.57 -15.28 10.45
C PRO A 40 -9.55 -16.41 10.77
N TYR A 41 -9.27 -17.21 11.80
CA TYR A 41 -10.13 -18.31 12.23
C TYR A 41 -11.47 -17.81 12.77
N TRP A 42 -11.43 -16.76 13.61
CA TRP A 42 -12.63 -16.11 14.13
C TRP A 42 -13.51 -15.54 13.01
N LEU A 43 -12.89 -14.89 12.01
CA LEU A 43 -13.60 -14.37 10.84
C LEU A 43 -14.28 -15.51 10.06
N VAL A 44 -13.60 -16.63 9.82
CA VAL A 44 -14.20 -17.81 9.15
C VAL A 44 -15.37 -18.38 9.96
N ASP A 45 -15.25 -18.44 11.29
CA ASP A 45 -16.32 -18.90 12.18
C ASP A 45 -17.55 -17.98 12.13
N ASP A 46 -17.33 -16.68 11.98
CA ASP A 46 -18.37 -15.65 11.91
C ASP A 46 -19.06 -15.56 10.54
N MET A 47 -18.48 -16.14 9.48
CA MET A 47 -19.08 -16.12 8.14
C MET A 47 -20.47 -16.77 8.11
N SER A 48 -21.35 -16.19 7.29
CA SER A 48 -22.57 -16.86 6.84
C SER A 48 -22.24 -18.08 5.97
N ASP A 49 -23.15 -19.06 5.89
CA ASP A 49 -22.92 -20.27 5.11
C ASP A 49 -22.78 -19.96 3.61
N SER A 50 -21.59 -20.19 3.07
CA SER A 50 -21.25 -19.93 1.68
C SER A 50 -20.25 -20.97 1.14
N PRO A 51 -20.06 -21.05 -0.20
CA PRO A 51 -18.97 -21.85 -0.77
C PRO A 51 -17.58 -21.41 -0.27
N VAL A 52 -17.37 -20.10 -0.09
CA VAL A 52 -16.11 -19.53 0.38
C VAL A 52 -15.84 -19.96 1.81
N LYS A 53 -16.84 -19.89 2.71
CA LYS A 53 -16.72 -20.38 4.09
C LYS A 53 -16.30 -21.85 4.12
N LYS A 54 -16.99 -22.72 3.39
CA LYS A 54 -16.67 -24.17 3.35
C LYS A 54 -15.23 -24.41 2.92
N GLN A 55 -14.77 -23.71 1.89
CA GLN A 55 -13.38 -23.79 1.44
C GLN A 55 -12.39 -23.30 2.51
N LEU A 56 -12.69 -22.19 3.18
CA LEU A 56 -11.83 -21.64 4.23
C LEU A 56 -11.84 -22.50 5.50
N GLU A 57 -12.92 -23.21 5.80
CA GLU A 57 -13.00 -24.14 6.93
C GLU A 57 -12.08 -25.35 6.74
N GLU A 58 -11.96 -25.87 5.52
CA GLU A 58 -11.02 -26.94 5.17
C GLU A 58 -9.55 -26.55 5.42
N CYS A 59 -9.26 -25.25 5.44
CA CYS A 59 -7.94 -24.68 5.64
C CYS A 59 -7.57 -24.37 7.09
N LYS A 60 -8.49 -24.57 8.05
CA LYS A 60 -8.23 -24.28 9.47
C LYS A 60 -7.05 -25.10 10.02
N ASP A 61 -6.79 -26.27 9.45
CA ASP A 61 -5.73 -27.20 9.85
C ASP A 61 -4.42 -27.03 9.06
N ILE A 62 -4.22 -25.93 8.32
CA ILE A 62 -2.94 -25.63 7.68
C ILE A 62 -1.83 -25.59 8.74
N LYS A 63 -0.88 -26.53 8.63
CA LYS A 63 0.24 -26.68 9.56
C LYS A 63 1.40 -25.74 9.26
N GLU A 64 1.58 -25.40 7.99
CA GLU A 64 2.71 -24.61 7.50
C GLU A 64 2.20 -23.50 6.57
N PHE A 65 2.19 -22.27 7.10
CA PHE A 65 1.97 -21.09 6.30
C PHE A 65 3.24 -20.69 5.57
N LYS A 66 3.10 -20.34 4.29
CA LYS A 66 4.16 -19.83 3.44
C LYS A 66 4.12 -18.30 3.40
N PRO A 67 5.29 -17.63 3.48
CA PRO A 67 5.36 -16.22 3.19
C PRO A 67 5.19 -15.99 1.69
N SER A 68 4.55 -14.90 1.32
CA SER A 68 4.62 -14.41 -0.06
C SER A 68 6.04 -13.93 -0.36
N ALA A 69 6.53 -14.20 -1.57
CA ALA A 69 7.77 -13.63 -2.07
C ALA A 69 7.64 -12.12 -2.36
N TRP A 70 6.41 -11.64 -2.49
CA TRP A 70 6.07 -10.25 -2.74
C TRP A 70 5.10 -9.72 -1.67
N SER A 71 5.56 -8.73 -0.91
CA SER A 71 4.78 -8.02 0.09
C SER A 71 5.16 -6.55 0.03
N ILE A 72 4.16 -5.68 -0.07
CA ILE A 72 4.33 -4.23 -0.03
C ILE A 72 3.70 -3.68 1.26
N ALA A 73 4.36 -2.69 1.86
CA ALA A 73 3.86 -1.98 3.02
C ALA A 73 3.96 -0.48 2.74
N HIS A 74 2.89 0.26 3.04
CA HIS A 74 2.95 1.71 2.93
C HIS A 74 3.80 2.29 4.07
N ARG A 75 4.59 3.31 3.76
CA ARG A 75 5.13 4.24 4.76
C ARG A 75 4.55 5.60 4.42
N GLY A 76 3.79 6.17 5.35
CA GLY A 76 3.31 7.53 5.21
C GLY A 76 4.47 8.54 5.09
N GLY A 77 4.18 9.69 4.50
CA GLY A 77 5.11 10.81 4.31
C GLY A 77 5.99 11.09 5.53
N GLY A 78 7.20 11.62 5.29
CA GLY A 78 8.40 11.56 6.15
C GLY A 78 8.29 12.02 7.62
N THR A 79 7.12 12.41 8.12
CA THR A 79 6.83 12.72 9.52
C THR A 79 5.80 11.73 10.09
N LEU A 80 6.28 10.64 10.67
CA LEU A 80 5.47 9.61 11.37
C LEU A 80 4.64 10.13 12.57
N PHE A 81 4.65 11.44 12.83
CA PHE A 81 3.91 12.13 13.88
C PHE A 81 2.89 13.15 13.35
N MET A 82 2.68 13.21 12.03
CA MET A 82 1.72 14.10 11.38
C MET A 82 0.87 13.26 10.42
N PRO A 83 -0.44 13.52 10.31
CA PRO A 83 -1.29 12.83 9.35
C PRO A 83 -0.68 12.90 7.95
N GLU A 84 -0.64 11.76 7.27
CA GLU A 84 -0.17 11.65 5.90
C GLU A 84 -0.93 12.64 4.99
N HIS A 85 -0.25 13.22 4.00
CA HIS A 85 -0.80 14.20 3.05
C HIS A 85 -1.36 15.51 3.64
N SER A 86 -1.22 15.77 4.94
CA SER A 86 -1.63 17.06 5.51
C SER A 86 -0.69 18.19 5.09
N VAL A 87 -1.21 19.43 5.08
CA VAL A 87 -0.37 20.63 4.84
C VAL A 87 0.76 20.67 5.88
N GLU A 88 0.50 20.29 7.12
CA GLU A 88 1.48 20.22 8.21
C GLU A 88 2.55 19.17 7.98
N SER A 89 2.19 17.98 7.48
CA SER A 89 3.15 16.92 7.13
C SER A 89 4.08 17.38 6.00
N ASN A 90 3.50 17.98 4.95
CA ASN A 90 4.25 18.58 3.85
C ASN A 90 5.16 19.73 4.32
N LEU A 91 4.64 20.63 5.16
CA LEU A 91 5.39 21.77 5.73
C LEU A 91 6.49 21.32 6.70
N ALA A 92 6.30 20.25 7.46
CA ALA A 92 7.35 19.69 8.31
C ALA A 92 8.43 19.01 7.49
N GLY A 93 8.06 18.29 6.43
CA GLY A 93 9.00 17.84 5.40
C GLY A 93 9.81 19.02 4.84
N ALA A 94 9.14 20.13 4.54
CA ALA A 94 9.78 21.37 4.08
C ALA A 94 10.74 21.98 5.12
N ARG A 95 10.31 22.07 6.38
CA ARG A 95 11.09 22.63 7.50
C ARG A 95 12.30 21.78 7.90
N MET A 96 12.28 20.47 7.65
CA MET A 96 13.43 19.59 7.85
C MET A 96 14.51 19.74 6.75
N GLY A 97 14.42 20.77 5.90
CA GLY A 97 15.42 21.11 4.89
C GLY A 97 14.97 20.96 3.44
N ARG A 98 13.68 20.70 3.17
CA ARG A 98 13.14 20.60 1.81
C ARG A 98 12.55 21.93 1.32
N GLY A 99 13.35 22.72 0.62
CA GLY A 99 12.81 23.74 -0.28
C GLY A 99 12.61 23.15 -1.67
N GLY A 100 11.37 22.92 -2.13
CA GLY A 100 11.14 22.47 -3.51
C GLY A 100 9.68 22.24 -3.92
N LEU A 101 9.43 22.40 -5.22
CA LEU A 101 8.23 22.02 -5.99
C LEU A 101 7.88 20.54 -5.79
N GLN A 102 6.61 20.13 -5.92
CA GLN A 102 6.15 18.73 -5.75
C GLN A 102 7.03 17.68 -6.45
N ALA A 103 7.51 17.96 -7.66
CA ALA A 103 8.43 17.07 -8.39
C ALA A 103 9.76 16.79 -7.65
N ALA A 104 10.28 17.76 -6.88
CA ALA A 104 11.47 17.55 -6.06
C ALA A 104 11.20 16.57 -4.91
N TYR A 105 9.98 16.55 -4.36
CA TYR A 105 9.57 15.56 -3.38
C TYR A 105 9.52 14.15 -4.01
N ALA A 106 8.91 14.03 -5.19
CA ALA A 106 8.85 12.78 -5.95
C ALA A 106 10.25 12.24 -6.29
N GLN A 107 11.16 13.11 -6.73
CA GLN A 107 12.55 12.74 -7.02
C GLN A 107 13.30 12.28 -5.77
N GLN A 108 13.16 13.00 -4.65
CA GLN A 108 13.89 12.67 -3.44
C GLN A 108 13.54 11.26 -2.93
N LEU A 109 12.27 10.83 -3.01
CA LEU A 109 11.89 9.45 -2.66
C LEU A 109 12.79 8.43 -3.37
N ILE A 110 13.01 8.63 -4.66
CA ILE A 110 13.84 7.74 -5.49
C ILE A 110 15.32 7.86 -5.13
N ASP A 111 15.80 9.08 -4.88
CA ASP A 111 17.18 9.31 -4.46
C ASP A 111 17.50 8.59 -3.14
N GLU A 112 16.60 8.58 -2.16
CA GLU A 112 16.81 7.88 -0.89
C GLU A 112 16.95 6.36 -1.10
N TYR A 113 16.10 5.74 -1.92
CA TYR A 113 16.22 4.31 -2.24
C TYR A 113 17.51 4.00 -3.00
N ARG A 114 17.90 4.87 -3.94
CA ARG A 114 19.14 4.75 -4.69
C ARG A 114 20.36 4.85 -3.77
N GLN A 115 20.39 5.84 -2.88
CA GLN A 115 21.46 6.02 -1.90
C GLN A 115 21.55 4.85 -0.92
N ALA A 116 20.42 4.25 -0.55
CA ALA A 116 20.37 3.03 0.26
C ALA A 116 20.74 1.75 -0.51
N GLY A 117 20.99 1.83 -1.83
CA GLY A 117 21.35 0.68 -2.66
C GLY A 117 20.21 -0.33 -2.84
N ILE A 118 18.96 0.11 -2.75
CA ILE A 118 17.79 -0.75 -2.94
C ILE A 118 17.49 -0.90 -4.43
N ASP A 119 17.41 -2.14 -4.89
CA ASP A 119 17.06 -2.47 -6.27
C ASP A 119 15.65 -1.94 -6.61
N PRO A 120 15.45 -1.20 -7.72
CA PRO A 120 14.16 -0.65 -8.12
C PRO A 120 13.04 -1.69 -8.21
N ARG A 121 13.37 -2.95 -8.53
CA ARG A 121 12.40 -4.06 -8.59
C ARG A 121 11.79 -4.41 -7.22
N ARG A 122 12.31 -3.81 -6.14
CA ARG A 122 11.81 -3.99 -4.77
C ARG A 122 11.01 -2.79 -4.28
N VAL A 123 10.73 -1.80 -5.14
CA VAL A 123 10.10 -0.54 -4.75
C VAL A 123 8.91 -0.25 -5.65
N TRP A 124 7.74 -0.06 -5.03
CA TRP A 124 6.51 0.37 -5.70
C TRP A 124 6.18 1.79 -5.24
N PRO A 125 6.72 2.84 -5.89
CA PRO A 125 6.41 4.20 -5.50
C PRO A 125 4.94 4.50 -5.77
N GLN A 126 4.23 5.01 -4.77
CA GLN A 126 2.79 5.27 -4.84
C GLN A 126 2.50 6.77 -4.67
N SER A 127 1.50 7.28 -5.38
CA SER A 127 1.02 8.65 -5.19
C SER A 127 -0.45 8.79 -5.59
N PHE A 128 -1.20 9.58 -4.83
CA PHE A 128 -2.51 10.11 -5.21
C PHE A 128 -2.39 11.22 -6.26
N HIS A 129 -1.22 11.86 -6.34
CA HIS A 129 -0.99 12.97 -7.26
C HIS A 129 -0.50 12.44 -8.60
N TYR A 130 -1.39 12.44 -9.60
CA TYR A 130 -1.11 11.90 -10.94
C TYR A 130 0.19 12.42 -11.59
N PRO A 131 0.54 13.72 -11.50
CA PRO A 131 1.82 14.22 -12.02
C PRO A 131 3.07 13.57 -11.42
N ASP A 132 3.02 13.00 -10.21
CA ASP A 132 4.16 12.28 -9.63
C ASP A 132 4.40 10.96 -10.38
N ILE A 133 3.32 10.30 -10.81
CA ILE A 133 3.39 9.07 -11.60
C ILE A 133 4.04 9.36 -12.96
N LEU A 134 3.57 10.39 -13.65
CA LEU A 134 4.15 10.84 -14.92
C LEU A 134 5.62 11.22 -14.74
N TYR A 135 5.95 11.92 -13.66
CA TYR A 135 7.33 12.29 -13.36
C TYR A 135 8.24 11.06 -13.22
N TRP A 136 7.83 10.03 -12.48
CA TRP A 136 8.63 8.81 -12.34
C TRP A 136 8.70 7.98 -13.61
N LEU A 137 7.64 7.94 -14.42
CA LEU A 137 7.66 7.28 -15.73
C LEU A 137 8.69 7.94 -16.66
N ASP A 138 8.75 9.27 -16.68
CA ASP A 138 9.64 10.04 -17.55
C ASP A 138 11.09 10.10 -17.07
N ASN A 139 11.29 10.36 -15.77
CA ASN A 139 12.60 10.69 -15.20
C ASN A 139 13.27 9.50 -14.50
N GLU A 140 12.48 8.53 -14.05
CA GLU A 140 12.95 7.42 -13.20
C GLU A 140 12.45 6.05 -13.70
N PRO A 141 12.62 5.69 -14.99
CA PRO A 141 11.89 4.58 -15.62
C PRO A 141 12.10 3.21 -14.95
N ALA A 142 13.24 3.00 -14.27
CA ALA A 142 13.47 1.77 -13.50
C ALA A 142 12.54 1.64 -12.28
N PHE A 143 12.21 2.76 -11.63
CA PHE A 143 11.24 2.83 -10.53
C PHE A 143 9.81 3.09 -11.05
N GLY A 144 9.67 3.94 -12.07
CA GLY A 144 8.40 4.28 -12.73
C GLY A 144 7.70 3.06 -13.32
N ALA A 145 8.44 2.04 -13.76
CA ALA A 145 7.86 0.77 -14.21
C ALA A 145 7.00 0.04 -13.15
N GLN A 146 7.18 0.37 -11.87
CA GLN A 146 6.40 -0.16 -10.73
C GLN A 146 5.58 0.93 -10.03
N ALA A 147 5.42 2.11 -10.64
CA ALA A 147 4.65 3.20 -10.06
C ALA A 147 3.17 2.82 -9.92
N VAL A 148 2.61 3.11 -8.74
CA VAL A 148 1.26 2.78 -8.34
C VAL A 148 0.45 4.06 -8.22
N TYR A 149 -0.49 4.26 -9.12
CA TYR A 149 -1.37 5.43 -9.06
C TYR A 149 -2.54 5.17 -8.12
N LEU A 150 -2.61 5.91 -7.01
CA LEU A 150 -3.71 5.82 -6.05
C LEU A 150 -4.89 6.66 -6.56
N ASP A 151 -5.84 6.02 -7.23
CA ASP A 151 -6.94 6.72 -7.90
C ASP A 151 -8.10 6.99 -6.94
N GLU A 152 -8.32 8.27 -6.63
CA GLU A 152 -9.41 8.77 -5.79
C GLU A 152 -10.37 9.71 -6.56
N ASN A 153 -10.41 9.63 -7.89
CA ASN A 153 -11.21 10.58 -8.69
C ASN A 153 -12.69 10.18 -8.82
N GLY A 154 -13.08 8.99 -8.35
CA GLY A 154 -14.41 8.40 -8.50
C GLY A 154 -15.25 8.35 -7.22
N GLU A 155 -14.97 9.21 -6.22
CA GLU A 155 -15.57 9.13 -4.86
C GLU A 155 -17.09 9.25 -4.80
N THR A 156 -17.73 9.73 -5.87
CA THR A 156 -19.17 9.96 -5.91
C THR A 156 -19.79 9.29 -7.12
N ALA A 157 -21.09 9.01 -7.07
CA ALA A 157 -21.83 8.51 -8.25
C ALA A 157 -21.72 9.42 -9.48
N ALA A 158 -21.51 10.73 -9.29
CA ALA A 158 -21.33 11.67 -10.39
C ALA A 158 -19.93 11.58 -11.03
N THR A 159 -18.90 11.33 -10.21
CA THR A 159 -17.49 11.31 -10.67
C THR A 159 -16.99 9.91 -11.03
N PHE A 160 -17.67 8.86 -10.56
CA PHE A 160 -17.30 7.47 -10.84
C PHE A 160 -17.24 7.14 -12.34
N PRO A 161 -18.19 7.55 -13.22
CA PRO A 161 -18.08 7.30 -14.65
C PRO A 161 -16.83 7.93 -15.28
N ASP A 162 -16.44 9.12 -14.82
CA ASP A 162 -15.24 9.82 -15.30
C ASP A 162 -13.97 9.10 -14.85
N ALA A 163 -13.93 8.58 -13.61
CA ALA A 163 -12.81 7.76 -13.13
C ALA A 163 -12.63 6.49 -13.99
N VAL A 164 -13.74 5.81 -14.34
CA VAL A 164 -13.71 4.65 -15.25
C VAL A 164 -13.20 5.04 -16.64
N ALA A 165 -13.63 6.20 -17.17
CA ALA A 165 -13.17 6.68 -18.47
C ALA A 165 -11.66 7.02 -18.46
N ASN A 166 -11.18 7.64 -17.39
CA ASN A 166 -9.79 8.07 -17.21
C ASN A 166 -8.78 6.93 -17.23
N LEU A 167 -9.19 5.69 -16.90
CA LEU A 167 -8.34 4.50 -17.02
C LEU A 167 -7.71 4.36 -18.42
N THR A 168 -8.44 4.77 -19.47
CA THR A 168 -7.93 4.74 -20.85
C THR A 168 -6.77 5.72 -21.03
N THR A 169 -6.87 6.91 -20.43
CA THR A 169 -5.80 7.92 -20.41
C THR A 169 -4.61 7.42 -19.61
N TYR A 170 -4.83 6.89 -18.40
CA TYR A 170 -3.75 6.34 -17.57
C TYR A 170 -2.97 5.25 -18.31
N LYS A 171 -3.66 4.34 -18.98
CA LYS A 171 -3.01 3.31 -19.80
C LYS A 171 -2.20 3.90 -20.95
N ALA A 172 -2.73 4.91 -21.64
CA ALA A 172 -2.04 5.59 -22.75
C ALA A 172 -0.78 6.35 -22.29
N ASP A 173 -0.82 6.93 -21.10
CA ASP A 173 0.28 7.65 -20.47
C ASP A 173 1.35 6.72 -19.87
N GLY A 174 1.16 5.40 -19.94
CA GLY A 174 2.13 4.40 -19.51
C GLY A 174 1.95 3.89 -18.07
N VAL A 175 0.87 4.27 -17.39
CA VAL A 175 0.52 3.69 -16.09
C VAL A 175 0.27 2.20 -16.25
N ARG A 176 0.88 1.41 -15.35
CA ARG A 176 0.74 -0.05 -15.32
C ARG A 176 -0.14 -0.52 -14.18
N ILE A 177 -0.02 0.12 -13.01
CA ILE A 177 -0.69 -0.29 -11.78
C ILE A 177 -1.58 0.86 -11.30
N VAL A 178 -2.89 0.59 -11.23
CA VAL A 178 -3.85 1.48 -10.55
C VAL A 178 -4.20 0.91 -9.19
N ALA A 179 -4.44 1.81 -8.24
CA ALA A 179 -4.76 1.45 -6.88
C ALA A 179 -5.95 2.25 -6.35
N PRO A 180 -7.18 1.90 -6.74
CA PRO A 180 -8.39 2.53 -6.23
C PRO A 180 -8.79 1.92 -4.87
N PRO A 181 -9.67 2.61 -4.11
CA PRO A 181 -10.23 2.06 -2.88
C PRO A 181 -11.20 0.90 -3.17
N LEU A 182 -11.44 0.03 -2.18
CA LEU A 182 -12.34 -1.14 -2.31
C LEU A 182 -13.69 -0.86 -3.01
N PRO A 183 -14.47 0.18 -2.66
CA PRO A 183 -15.78 0.41 -3.27
C PRO A 183 -15.73 0.67 -4.77
N TYR A 184 -14.57 1.04 -5.33
CA TYR A 184 -14.47 1.22 -6.77
C TYR A 184 -14.46 -0.11 -7.51
N LEU A 185 -14.02 -1.19 -6.87
CA LEU A 185 -13.79 -2.47 -7.54
C LEU A 185 -14.98 -3.42 -7.51
N VAL A 186 -15.92 -3.21 -6.59
CA VAL A 186 -17.05 -4.11 -6.38
C VAL A 186 -18.38 -3.37 -6.31
N THR A 187 -19.44 -4.06 -6.71
CA THR A 187 -20.84 -3.64 -6.60
C THR A 187 -21.71 -4.86 -6.28
N LEU A 188 -23.00 -4.65 -6.05
CA LEU A 188 -23.98 -5.73 -5.97
C LEU A 188 -24.68 -5.95 -7.33
N ASP A 189 -24.96 -7.21 -7.65
CA ASP A 189 -25.88 -7.57 -8.73
C ASP A 189 -27.36 -7.54 -8.27
N ASP A 190 -28.30 -7.80 -9.19
CA ASP A 190 -29.74 -7.83 -8.88
C ASP A 190 -30.12 -8.86 -7.80
N GLY A 191 -29.25 -9.85 -7.55
CA GLY A 191 -29.41 -10.87 -6.52
C GLY A 191 -28.73 -10.51 -5.19
N GLY A 192 -28.13 -9.33 -5.06
CA GLY A 192 -27.39 -8.90 -3.88
C GLY A 192 -26.02 -9.57 -3.71
N ARG A 193 -25.47 -10.18 -4.76
CA ARG A 193 -24.14 -10.80 -4.72
C ARG A 193 -23.06 -9.77 -5.05
N ILE A 194 -21.94 -9.86 -4.35
CA ILE A 194 -20.76 -9.04 -4.64
C ILE A 194 -20.19 -9.48 -6.00
N VAL A 195 -20.03 -8.53 -6.91
CA VAL A 195 -19.51 -8.74 -8.27
C VAL A 195 -18.53 -7.64 -8.66
N PRO A 196 -17.64 -7.88 -9.65
CA PRO A 196 -16.78 -6.83 -10.20
C PRO A 196 -17.57 -5.61 -10.69
N SER A 197 -17.09 -4.41 -10.38
CA SER A 197 -17.67 -3.16 -10.86
C SER A 197 -17.29 -2.85 -12.32
N ALA A 198 -17.84 -1.76 -12.85
CA ALA A 198 -17.41 -1.21 -14.13
C ALA A 198 -15.94 -0.76 -14.14
N TYR A 199 -15.41 -0.24 -13.02
CA TYR A 199 -14.00 0.15 -12.92
C TYR A 199 -13.08 -1.07 -13.00
N ALA A 200 -13.37 -2.11 -12.21
CA ALA A 200 -12.58 -3.34 -12.21
C ALA A 200 -12.59 -4.01 -13.59
N THR A 201 -13.77 -4.10 -14.20
CA THR A 201 -13.94 -4.64 -15.56
C THR A 201 -13.11 -3.84 -16.57
N ARG A 202 -13.20 -2.51 -16.54
CA ARG A 202 -12.49 -1.64 -17.47
C ARG A 202 -10.97 -1.69 -17.29
N ALA A 203 -10.49 -1.73 -16.05
CA ALA A 203 -9.06 -1.86 -15.76
C ALA A 203 -8.49 -3.17 -16.32
N ASN A 204 -9.23 -4.28 -16.14
CA ASN A 204 -8.86 -5.59 -16.69
C ASN A 204 -8.88 -5.61 -18.24
N GLU A 205 -9.88 -5.01 -18.88
CA GLU A 205 -9.94 -4.86 -20.35
C GLU A 205 -8.71 -4.11 -20.92
N LEU A 206 -8.22 -3.12 -20.19
CA LEU A 206 -7.05 -2.32 -20.57
C LEU A 206 -5.72 -3.00 -20.19
N GLY A 207 -5.76 -4.14 -19.50
CA GLY A 207 -4.58 -4.82 -18.97
C GLY A 207 -3.81 -3.94 -17.99
N LEU A 208 -4.53 -3.22 -17.12
CA LEU A 208 -3.95 -2.56 -15.95
C LEU A 208 -3.91 -3.57 -14.80
N GLU A 209 -2.79 -3.58 -14.09
CA GLU A 209 -2.65 -4.32 -12.85
C GLU A 209 -3.36 -3.54 -11.73
N ILE A 210 -4.05 -4.24 -10.82
CA ILE A 210 -4.86 -3.62 -9.77
C ILE A 210 -4.30 -3.95 -8.41
N ILE A 211 -4.00 -2.93 -7.60
CA ILE A 211 -3.81 -3.06 -6.15
C ILE A 211 -5.00 -2.36 -5.50
N THR A 212 -5.42 -2.72 -4.28
CA THR A 212 -6.53 -1.98 -3.64
C THR A 212 -6.33 -1.79 -2.15
N TRP A 213 -7.08 -0.85 -1.57
CA TRP A 213 -6.94 -0.43 -0.17
C TRP A 213 -8.29 0.03 0.42
N SER A 214 -8.54 -0.07 1.72
CA SER A 214 -7.85 -0.88 2.74
C SER A 214 -8.84 -1.88 3.32
N LEU A 215 -8.56 -3.18 3.20
CA LEU A 215 -9.51 -4.27 3.48
C LEU A 215 -10.12 -4.22 4.88
N GLU A 216 -9.32 -3.86 5.88
CA GLU A 216 -9.72 -3.97 7.29
C GLU A 216 -9.61 -2.65 8.03
N ARG A 217 -9.54 -1.52 7.34
CA ARG A 217 -9.47 -0.20 7.99
C ARG A 217 -10.80 0.22 8.63
N SER A 218 -11.90 -0.41 8.22
CA SER A 218 -13.21 -0.26 8.85
C SER A 218 -13.23 -0.81 10.27
N GLY A 219 -14.17 -0.32 11.09
CA GLY A 219 -14.52 -0.98 12.34
C GLY A 219 -15.24 -2.31 12.11
N VAL A 220 -16.05 -2.72 13.09
CA VAL A 220 -16.90 -3.91 13.00
C VAL A 220 -17.83 -3.81 11.80
N LEU A 221 -17.81 -4.78 10.89
CA LEU A 221 -18.63 -4.77 9.67
C LEU A 221 -20.09 -5.06 9.98
N SER A 222 -20.38 -5.87 11.00
CA SER A 222 -21.74 -6.24 11.36
C SER A 222 -22.52 -5.11 12.04
N ASP A 223 -21.89 -3.97 12.33
CA ASP A 223 -22.52 -2.84 13.00
C ASP A 223 -23.43 -2.02 12.06
N GLY A 224 -24.03 -0.94 12.58
CA GLY A 224 -24.93 -0.08 11.79
C GLY A 224 -24.25 0.69 10.66
N THR A 225 -22.91 0.79 10.65
CA THR A 225 -22.14 1.45 9.60
C THR A 225 -21.83 0.53 8.43
N LYS A 226 -21.93 -0.79 8.62
CA LYS A 226 -21.67 -1.80 7.59
C LYS A 226 -20.29 -1.63 6.92
N GLY A 227 -19.28 -1.30 7.72
CA GLY A 227 -17.91 -1.05 7.25
C GLY A 227 -17.67 0.36 6.68
N GLY A 228 -18.69 1.21 6.68
CA GLY A 228 -18.61 2.61 6.27
C GLY A 228 -18.13 2.78 4.83
N TYR A 229 -17.25 3.76 4.61
CA TYR A 229 -16.75 4.11 3.29
C TYR A 229 -16.17 2.91 2.52
N TYR A 230 -15.36 2.07 3.16
CA TYR A 230 -14.64 0.96 2.49
C TYR A 230 -15.57 -0.15 1.97
N TYR A 231 -16.79 -0.24 2.49
CA TYR A 231 -17.75 -1.28 2.16
C TYR A 231 -19.05 -0.72 1.57
N THR A 232 -19.09 0.58 1.28
CA THR A 232 -20.33 1.31 0.96
C THR A 232 -21.09 0.72 -0.23
N THR A 233 -20.40 0.25 -1.27
CA THR A 233 -21.05 -0.31 -2.48
C THR A 233 -21.61 -1.72 -2.29
N ILE A 234 -21.28 -2.37 -1.18
CA ILE A 234 -21.71 -3.72 -0.84
C ILE A 234 -22.36 -3.80 0.54
N ALA A 235 -22.68 -2.65 1.15
CA ALA A 235 -23.15 -2.56 2.53
C ALA A 235 -24.38 -3.44 2.79
N ASP A 236 -25.27 -3.58 1.80
CA ASP A 236 -26.47 -4.42 1.88
C ASP A 236 -26.17 -5.93 1.90
N ALA A 237 -25.01 -6.35 1.38
CA ALA A 237 -24.55 -7.73 1.44
C ALA A 237 -23.86 -8.08 2.77
N ILE A 238 -23.44 -7.08 3.55
CA ILE A 238 -22.72 -7.27 4.80
C ILE A 238 -23.68 -7.67 5.93
N GLN A 239 -23.47 -8.87 6.46
CA GLN A 239 -24.21 -9.45 7.59
C GLN A 239 -23.32 -9.63 8.82
N THR A 240 -22.05 -9.99 8.60
CA THR A 240 -21.09 -10.48 9.59
C THR A 240 -19.72 -9.85 9.36
N ASP A 241 -18.81 -9.93 10.33
CA ASP A 241 -17.40 -9.55 10.11
C ASP A 241 -16.69 -10.52 9.15
N GLY A 242 -17.15 -11.77 9.10
CA GLY A 242 -16.67 -12.79 8.18
C GLY A 242 -16.80 -12.43 6.69
N ASP A 243 -17.71 -11.51 6.33
CA ASP A 243 -17.94 -11.11 4.93
C ASP A 243 -16.75 -10.39 4.28
N VAL A 244 -15.72 -10.03 5.07
CA VAL A 244 -14.41 -9.63 4.55
C VAL A 244 -13.81 -10.69 3.62
N PHE A 245 -14.06 -11.99 3.87
CA PHE A 245 -13.58 -13.06 3.00
C PHE A 245 -14.39 -13.21 1.73
N GLU A 246 -15.69 -12.87 1.73
CA GLU A 246 -16.50 -12.83 0.50
C GLU A 246 -15.99 -11.73 -0.42
N LEU A 247 -15.75 -10.52 0.14
CA LEU A 247 -15.12 -9.44 -0.61
C LEU A 247 -13.73 -9.83 -1.12
N LEU A 248 -12.88 -10.36 -0.25
CA LEU A 248 -11.52 -10.79 -0.63
C LEU A 248 -11.55 -11.88 -1.71
N HIS A 249 -12.59 -12.74 -1.71
CA HIS A 249 -12.77 -13.74 -2.74
C HIS A 249 -13.02 -13.12 -4.12
N VAL A 250 -13.95 -12.18 -4.21
CA VAL A 250 -14.24 -11.48 -5.47
C VAL A 250 -13.01 -10.69 -5.95
N LEU A 251 -12.32 -9.97 -5.05
CA LEU A 251 -11.08 -9.25 -5.38
C LEU A 251 -10.02 -10.19 -5.97
N ALA A 252 -9.79 -11.35 -5.35
CA ALA A 252 -8.71 -12.25 -5.73
C ALA A 252 -9.05 -13.17 -6.92
N LYS A 253 -10.29 -13.67 -7.01
CA LYS A 253 -10.68 -14.69 -8.00
C LYS A 253 -11.40 -14.13 -9.21
N ASP A 254 -12.28 -13.16 -9.00
CA ASP A 254 -13.11 -12.63 -10.09
C ASP A 254 -12.46 -11.41 -10.74
N ILE A 255 -11.82 -10.56 -9.94
CA ILE A 255 -11.09 -9.37 -10.42
C ILE A 255 -9.64 -9.71 -10.73
N GLY A 256 -8.99 -10.53 -9.91
CA GLY A 256 -7.58 -10.89 -10.09
C GLY A 256 -6.63 -9.76 -9.68
N VAL A 257 -6.89 -9.10 -8.55
CA VAL A 257 -6.00 -8.06 -8.03
C VAL A 257 -4.58 -8.60 -7.79
N LEU A 258 -3.57 -7.79 -8.10
CA LEU A 258 -2.16 -8.06 -7.82
C LEU A 258 -1.89 -8.11 -6.31
N GLY A 259 -2.58 -7.27 -5.54
CA GLY A 259 -2.43 -7.21 -4.08
C GLY A 259 -3.51 -6.38 -3.40
N VAL A 260 -3.64 -6.59 -2.09
CA VAL A 260 -4.61 -5.88 -1.23
C VAL A 260 -3.87 -5.33 -0.02
N PHE A 261 -3.98 -4.03 0.23
CA PHE A 261 -3.59 -3.45 1.50
C PHE A 261 -4.60 -3.85 2.56
N SER A 262 -4.13 -4.50 3.62
CA SER A 262 -4.91 -4.79 4.82
C SER A 262 -4.18 -4.31 6.06
N ASP A 263 -4.93 -3.65 6.95
CA ASP A 263 -4.49 -3.26 8.28
C ASP A 263 -4.17 -4.51 9.15
N TRP A 264 -4.72 -5.69 8.80
CA TRP A 264 -4.38 -6.99 9.38
C TRP A 264 -3.85 -7.96 8.31
N SER A 265 -2.54 -7.99 8.14
CA SER A 265 -1.85 -8.89 7.18
C SER A 265 -2.17 -10.39 7.36
N ALA A 266 -2.57 -10.81 8.56
CA ALA A 266 -2.93 -12.19 8.85
C ALA A 266 -4.12 -12.70 8.02
N THR A 267 -5.15 -11.88 7.81
CA THR A 267 -6.37 -12.26 7.10
C THR A 267 -6.08 -12.58 5.64
N VAL A 268 -5.38 -11.68 4.95
CA VAL A 268 -4.97 -11.88 3.54
C VAL A 268 -3.94 -13.01 3.41
N THR A 269 -3.05 -13.18 4.39
CA THR A 269 -2.08 -14.28 4.40
C THR A 269 -2.75 -15.65 4.56
N TYR A 270 -3.76 -15.74 5.44
CA TYR A 270 -4.55 -16.97 5.62
C TYR A 270 -5.26 -17.34 4.33
N TYR A 271 -5.96 -16.38 3.73
CA TYR A 271 -6.68 -16.57 2.48
C TYR A 271 -5.74 -17.01 1.34
N ALA A 272 -4.62 -16.30 1.13
CA ALA A 272 -3.65 -16.65 0.09
C ALA A 272 -3.07 -18.06 0.28
N ASN A 273 -2.78 -18.47 1.52
CA ASN A 273 -2.31 -19.82 1.83
C ASN A 273 -3.36 -20.89 1.60
N CYS A 274 -4.60 -20.63 2.00
CA CYS A 274 -5.70 -21.56 1.77
C CYS A 274 -5.97 -21.79 0.28
N LEU A 275 -5.87 -20.74 -0.54
CA LEU A 275 -6.18 -20.82 -1.96
C LEU A 275 -4.96 -20.99 -2.88
N GLY A 276 -3.75 -21.07 -2.31
CA GLY A 276 -2.50 -21.28 -3.06
C GLY A 276 -2.11 -20.11 -3.98
N LEU A 277 -2.28 -18.87 -3.51
CA LEU A 277 -2.06 -17.64 -4.29
C LEU A 277 -0.63 -17.08 -4.11
N PHE A 278 0.38 -17.75 -4.70
CA PHE A 278 1.80 -17.37 -4.59
C PHE A 278 2.55 -17.47 -5.93
#